data_AF-A0A6B2UEN7-F1
#
_entry.id   AF-A0A6B2UEN7-F1
#
_cell.length_a   1.000
_cell.length_b   1.000
_cell.length_c   1.000
_cell.angle_alpha   90.00
_cell.angle_beta   90.00
_cell.angle_gamma   90.00
#
_symmetry.space_group_name_H-M   'P 1'
#
loop_
_entity.id
_entity.type
_entity.pdbx_description
1 polymer ?
#
loop_
_entity_poly.entity_id
_entity_poly.type
_entity_poly.pdbx_seq_one_letter_code
_entity_poly.pdbx_strand_id
1 'polypeptide(L)' 'PAPGSAAPPAPPASADPAGPDSSYEPVFARLWQRWTSEGRTVPGEPDPEWAALTRRSPWPR' A
#
# COMPACT_ATOMS: atom_id res chain seq x y z
N PRO A 1 33.44 25.88 -30.19
CA PRO A 1 32.16 25.22 -30.57
C PRO A 1 31.87 24.10 -29.56
N ALA A 2 30.77 24.17 -28.81
CA ALA A 2 30.39 23.16 -27.81
C ALA A 2 29.39 22.16 -28.42
N PRO A 3 29.51 20.85 -28.16
CA PRO A 3 28.51 19.88 -28.62
C PRO A 3 27.22 20.03 -27.79
N GLY A 4 26.10 20.16 -28.49
CA GLY A 4 24.78 20.39 -27.90
C GLY A 4 24.35 19.24 -26.99
N SER A 5 23.82 19.59 -25.82
CA SER A 5 23.12 18.67 -24.92
C SER A 5 21.91 18.08 -25.63
N ALA A 6 21.96 16.79 -25.95
CA ALA A 6 20.75 16.03 -26.28
C ALA A 6 19.91 15.87 -25.01
N ALA A 7 18.62 16.22 -25.08
CA ALA A 7 17.66 16.00 -24.00
C ALA A 7 17.45 14.48 -23.78
N PRO A 8 17.23 14.00 -22.55
CA PRO A 8 16.95 12.59 -22.30
C PRO A 8 15.60 12.19 -22.94
N PRO A 9 15.45 10.92 -23.38
CA PRO A 9 14.19 10.45 -23.94
C PRO A 9 13.07 10.50 -22.89
N ALA A 10 11.87 10.88 -23.31
CA ALA A 10 10.69 10.90 -22.45
C ALA A 10 10.43 9.49 -21.86
N PRO A 11 9.94 9.40 -20.60
CA PRO A 11 9.55 8.11 -20.03
C PRO A 11 8.45 7.48 -20.89
N PRO A 12 8.43 6.14 -21.05
CA PRO A 12 7.35 5.49 -21.78
C PRO A 12 6.02 5.84 -21.11
N ALA A 13 5.04 6.26 -21.91
CA ALA A 13 3.68 6.49 -21.47
C ALA A 13 3.22 5.29 -20.63
N SER A 14 2.78 5.54 -19.40
CA SER A 14 2.32 4.54 -18.45
C SER A 14 1.44 3.53 -19.16
N ALA A 15 1.99 2.33 -19.41
CA ALA A 15 1.20 1.22 -19.89
C ALA A 15 0.14 0.97 -18.81
N ASP A 16 -1.11 1.28 -19.13
CA ASP A 16 -2.25 0.94 -18.31
C ASP A 16 -2.24 -0.59 -18.18
N PRO A 17 -1.97 -1.18 -17.00
CA PRO A 17 -1.98 -2.62 -16.89
C PRO A 17 -3.41 -3.08 -17.11
N ALA A 18 -3.58 -4.00 -18.04
CA ALA A 18 -4.80 -4.76 -18.24
C ALA A 18 -5.46 -5.06 -16.88
N GLY A 19 -6.78 -4.84 -16.80
CA GLY A 19 -7.55 -4.94 -15.57
C GLY A 19 -7.29 -6.22 -14.77
N PRO A 20 -7.60 -6.23 -13.46
CA PRO A 20 -7.10 -7.25 -12.55
C PRO A 20 -7.47 -8.66 -13.02
N ASP A 21 -6.45 -9.45 -13.37
CA ASP A 21 -6.56 -10.89 -13.54
C ASP A 21 -7.24 -11.48 -12.30
N SER A 22 -8.50 -11.90 -12.45
CA SER A 22 -9.31 -12.41 -11.33
C SER A 22 -8.78 -13.76 -10.78
N SER A 23 -7.82 -14.37 -11.46
CA SER A 23 -7.08 -15.56 -11.03
C SER A 23 -5.83 -15.25 -10.21
N TYR A 24 -5.39 -14.00 -10.16
CA TYR A 24 -4.27 -13.59 -9.34
C TYR A 24 -4.79 -13.30 -7.94
N GLU A 25 -4.55 -14.21 -6.99
CA GLU A 25 -4.72 -13.85 -5.59
C GLU A 25 -3.90 -12.56 -5.37
N PRO A 26 -4.53 -11.44 -5.00
CA PRO A 26 -3.80 -10.20 -4.84
C PRO A 26 -2.71 -10.47 -3.81
N VAL A 27 -1.46 -10.11 -4.13
CA VAL A 27 -0.28 -10.32 -3.27
C VAL A 27 -0.57 -9.91 -1.82
N PHE A 28 -1.42 -8.90 -1.64
CA PHE A 28 -1.93 -8.48 -0.35
C PHE A 28 -2.64 -9.59 0.45
N ALA A 29 -3.56 -10.36 -0.13
CA ALA A 29 -4.29 -11.42 0.58
C ALA A 29 -3.36 -12.55 1.06
N ARG A 30 -2.38 -12.91 0.25
CA ARG A 30 -1.38 -13.92 0.64
C ARG A 30 -0.47 -13.41 1.77
N LEU A 31 -0.05 -12.15 1.70
CA LEU A 31 0.73 -11.51 2.76
C LEU A 31 -0.09 -11.34 4.04
N TRP A 32 -1.36 -10.98 3.91
CA TRP A 32 -2.31 -10.86 5.01
C TRP A 32 -2.39 -12.17 5.78
N GLN A 33 -2.70 -13.28 5.10
CA GLN A 33 -2.79 -14.61 5.72
C GLN A 33 -1.49 -15.03 6.42
N ARG A 34 -0.34 -14.69 5.83
CA ARG A 34 0.97 -15.00 6.40
C ARG A 34 1.22 -14.19 7.67
N TRP A 35 0.98 -12.88 7.64
CA TRP A 35 1.17 -12.03 8.81
C TRP A 35 0.23 -12.40 9.95
N THR A 36 -1.05 -12.68 9.66
CA THR A 36 -2.00 -13.15 10.68
C THR A 36 -1.54 -14.45 11.32
N SER A 37 -1.04 -15.40 10.52
CA SER A 37 -0.58 -16.70 11.03
C SER A 37 0.71 -16.59 11.86
N GLU A 38 1.57 -15.63 11.53
CA GLU A 38 2.80 -15.34 12.27
C GLU A 38 2.55 -14.47 13.52
N GLY A 39 1.29 -14.08 13.80
CA GLY A 39 0.95 -13.16 14.90
C GLY A 39 1.54 -11.76 14.73
N ARG A 40 1.81 -11.35 13.49
CA ARG A 40 2.37 -10.04 13.16
C ARG A 40 1.27 -9.03 12.92
N THR A 41 1.56 -7.76 13.20
CA THR A 41 0.66 -6.65 12.91
C THR A 41 0.33 -6.60 11.42
N VAL A 42 -0.96 -6.58 11.10
CA VAL A 42 -1.44 -6.54 9.73
C VAL A 42 -1.76 -5.09 9.34
N PRO A 43 -1.18 -4.57 8.25
CA PRO A 43 -1.44 -3.20 7.81
C PRO A 43 -2.94 -2.99 7.50
N GLY A 44 -3.52 -1.97 8.13
CA GLY A 44 -4.93 -1.60 7.92
C GLY A 44 -5.92 -2.30 8.83
N GLU A 45 -5.49 -3.29 9.63
CA GLU A 45 -6.34 -3.82 10.70
C GLU A 45 -6.39 -2.83 11.87
N PRO A 46 -7.59 -2.45 12.35
CA PRO A 46 -7.70 -1.56 13.49
C PRO A 46 -7.13 -2.24 14.74
N ASP A 47 -6.11 -1.63 15.32
CA ASP A 47 -5.49 -2.14 16.53
C ASP A 47 -6.45 -2.05 17.72
N PRO A 48 -6.72 -3.17 18.43
CA PRO A 48 -7.72 -3.21 19.49
C PRO A 48 -7.30 -2.43 20.74
N GLU A 49 -6.00 -2.31 21.02
CA GLU A 49 -5.47 -1.54 22.14
C GLU A 49 -5.64 -0.05 21.86
N TRP A 50 -5.27 0.39 20.66
CA TRP A 50 -5.52 1.75 20.19
C TRP A 50 -7.01 2.09 20.14
N ALA A 51 -7.85 1.17 19.68
CA ALA A 51 -9.31 1.35 19.70
C ALA A 51 -9.85 1.49 21.13
N ALA A 52 -9.31 0.72 22.08
CA ALA A 52 -9.67 0.82 23.49
C ALA A 52 -9.26 2.17 24.11
N LEU A 53 -8.05 2.65 23.80
CA LEU A 53 -7.53 3.95 24.27
C LEU A 53 -8.33 5.13 23.69
N THR A 54 -8.64 5.07 22.40
CA THR A 54 -9.30 6.17 21.67
C THR A 54 -10.82 6.19 21.84
N ARG A 55 -11.44 5.09 22.30
CA ARG A 55 -12.89 4.99 22.52
C ARG A 55 -13.43 6.00 23.53
N ARG A 56 -12.61 6.46 24.48
CA ARG A 56 -13.00 7.54 25.38
C ARG A 56 -12.58 8.86 24.75
N SER A 57 -13.56 9.64 24.28
CA SER A 57 -13.31 11.04 23.94
C SER A 57 -12.66 11.73 25.15
N PRO A 58 -11.43 12.25 25.01
CA PRO A 58 -10.74 12.93 26.12
C PRO A 58 -11.29 14.33 26.37
N TRP A 59 -12.22 14.82 25.55
CA TRP A 59 -12.76 16.17 25.64
C TRP A 59 -13.92 16.23 26.65
N PRO A 60 -13.83 17.10 27.68
CA PRO A 60 -15.01 17.45 28.47
C PRO A 60 -16.03 18.18 27.57
N ARG A 61 -17.32 17.89 27.77
CA ARG A 61 -18.42 18.68 27.17
C ARG A 61 -18.61 20.00 27.90
#